data_AF-A0A1F1ZD31-F1
#
_entry.id   AF-A0A1F1ZD31-F1
#
_cell.length_a   1.000
_cell.length_b   1.000
_cell.length_c   1.000
_cell.angle_alpha   90.00
_cell.angle_beta   90.00
_cell.angle_gamma   90.00
#
_symmetry.space_group_name_H-M   'P 1'
#
loop_
_entity.id
_entity.type
_entity.pdbx_description
1 polymer ?
#
loop_
_entity_poly.entity_id
_entity_poly.type
_entity_poly.pdbx_seq_one_letter_code
_entity_poly.pdbx_strand_id
1 'polypeptide(L)'
;MSRMLMVRCFLLSDDTVYRWIGLPQHTTVAECRRIVATVFDIDGEVGTDTDGGFLLRDALRHPGDTLHFHWGLWEFQMQLAEIHLGDSDDAAAMCVAGAGEFGPRPFDLRAVNAELLALSGV
;
A
#
# COMPACT_ATOMS: atom_id res chain seq x y z
N MET A 1 3.64 19.47 -9.19
CA MET A 1 3.31 18.32 -10.05
C MET A 1 3.41 17.11 -9.18
N SER A 2 2.26 16.55 -8.84
CA SER A 2 2.17 15.40 -7.96
C SER A 2 2.46 14.14 -8.74
N ARG A 3 3.08 13.16 -8.10
CA ARG A 3 3.30 11.83 -8.68
C ARG A 3 2.54 10.83 -7.82
N MET A 4 1.78 9.98 -8.48
CA MET A 4 1.08 8.86 -7.87
C MET A 4 1.77 7.56 -8.30
N LEU A 5 2.27 6.81 -7.34
CA LEU A 5 2.81 5.47 -7.56
C LEU A 5 1.64 4.50 -7.56
N MET A 6 1.39 3.84 -8.68
CA MET A 6 0.47 2.73 -8.74
C MET A 6 1.23 1.46 -8.39
N VAL A 7 0.89 0.85 -7.27
CA VAL A 7 1.53 -0.37 -6.79
C VAL A 7 0.53 -1.52 -6.72
N ARG A 8 1.05 -2.73 -6.89
CA ARG A 8 0.33 -3.95 -6.54
C ARG A 8 0.99 -4.54 -5.31
N CYS A 9 0.25 -4.66 -4.22
CA CYS A 9 0.67 -5.37 -3.01
C CYS A 9 -0.04 -6.72 -2.94
N PHE A 10 0.70 -7.81 -2.76
CA PHE A 10 0.15 -9.15 -2.76
C PHE A 10 0.75 -10.01 -1.65
N LEU A 11 -0.08 -10.91 -1.12
CA LEU A 11 0.33 -11.90 -0.14
C LEU A 11 1.16 -12.98 -0.84
N LEU A 12 2.27 -13.38 -0.24
CA LEU A 12 3.07 -14.51 -0.70
C LEU A 12 2.46 -15.82 -0.18
N SER A 13 1.47 -16.32 -0.91
CA SER A 13 0.74 -17.56 -0.60
C SER A 13 0.26 -18.25 -1.87
N ASP A 14 -0.22 -19.49 -1.73
CA ASP A 14 -0.92 -20.20 -2.81
C ASP A 14 -2.28 -19.56 -3.14
N ASP A 15 -2.89 -18.86 -2.17
CA ASP A 15 -4.11 -18.09 -2.40
C ASP A 15 -3.82 -16.77 -3.12
N THR A 16 -4.74 -16.38 -4.01
CA THR A 16 -4.63 -15.11 -4.73
C THR A 16 -5.22 -13.98 -3.90
N VAL A 17 -4.38 -13.33 -3.09
CA VAL A 17 -4.75 -12.14 -2.31
C VAL A 17 -3.89 -10.94 -2.72
N TYR A 18 -4.51 -9.88 -3.23
CA TYR A 18 -3.80 -8.66 -3.64
C TYR A 18 -4.64 -7.39 -3.56
N ARG A 19 -3.95 -6.25 -3.55
CA ARG A 19 -4.51 -4.89 -3.54
C ARG A 19 -3.73 -4.03 -4.54
N TRP A 20 -4.45 -3.36 -5.42
CA TRP A 20 -3.93 -2.26 -6.24
C TRP A 20 -4.14 -0.95 -5.48
N ILE A 21 -3.07 -0.18 -5.33
CA ILE A 21 -3.05 0.99 -4.46
C ILE A 21 -2.36 2.13 -5.20
N GLY A 22 -3.02 3.28 -5.26
CA GLY A 22 -2.39 4.55 -5.59
C GLY A 22 -1.79 5.18 -4.35
N LEU A 23 -0.48 5.44 -4.38
CA LEU A 23 0.28 6.03 -3.27
C LEU A 23 0.87 7.38 -3.69
N PRO A 24 0.67 8.44 -2.91
CA PRO A 24 1.33 9.72 -3.14
C PRO A 24 2.86 9.60 -3.09
N GLN A 25 3.58 10.36 -3.91
CA GLN A 25 5.05 10.31 -3.94
C GLN A 25 5.76 10.69 -2.64
N HIS A 26 5.06 11.43 -1.77
CA HIS A 26 5.59 11.85 -0.48
C HIS A 26 5.30 10.81 0.62
N THR A 27 4.61 9.71 0.31
CA THR A 27 4.38 8.62 1.26
C THR A 27 5.72 8.02 1.69
N THR A 28 5.94 8.01 2.99
CA THR A 28 7.07 7.36 3.64
C THR A 28 6.85 5.84 3.74
N VAL A 29 7.92 5.08 3.94
CA VAL A 29 7.83 3.65 4.22
C VAL A 29 7.03 3.42 5.52
N ALA A 30 7.18 4.27 6.54
CA ALA A 30 6.41 4.18 7.78
C ALA A 30 4.89 4.35 7.55
N GLU A 31 4.49 5.32 6.73
CA GLU A 31 3.08 5.48 6.31
C GLU A 31 2.61 4.28 5.49
N CYS A 32 3.45 3.79 4.58
CA CYS A 32 3.14 2.64 3.76
C CYS A 32 2.84 1.38 4.58
N ARG A 33 3.56 1.14 5.68
CA ARG A 33 3.27 0.03 6.62
C ARG A 33 1.85 0.12 7.16
N ARG A 34 1.39 1.33 7.53
CA ARG A 34 0.00 1.56 7.99
C ARG A 34 -1.01 1.33 6.87
N ILE A 35 -0.69 1.76 5.65
CA ILE A 35 -1.54 1.53 4.48
C ILE A 35 -1.67 0.02 4.20
N VAL A 36 -0.57 -0.74 4.24
CA VAL A 36 -0.59 -2.20 4.11
C VAL A 36 -1.46 -2.83 5.20
N ALA A 37 -1.32 -2.38 6.46
CA ALA A 37 -2.17 -2.86 7.53
C ALA A 37 -3.67 -2.66 7.24
N THR A 38 -4.05 -1.46 6.77
CA THR A 38 -5.44 -1.14 6.44
C THR A 38 -5.98 -1.93 5.26
N VAL A 39 -5.26 -2.01 4.14
CA VAL A 39 -5.79 -2.67 2.92
C VAL A 39 -5.91 -4.19 3.07
N PHE A 40 -5.20 -4.79 4.04
CA PHE A 40 -5.31 -6.20 4.40
C PHE A 40 -6.10 -6.46 5.70
N ASP A 41 -6.67 -5.43 6.34
CA ASP A 41 -7.41 -5.55 7.60
C ASP A 41 -6.60 -6.25 8.72
N ILE A 42 -5.36 -5.80 8.90
CA ILE A 42 -4.42 -6.27 9.91
C ILE A 42 -4.56 -5.43 11.18
N ASP A 43 -4.92 -6.08 12.28
CA ASP A 43 -4.83 -5.50 13.62
C ASP A 43 -3.42 -5.70 14.19
N GLY A 44 -2.56 -4.70 14.01
CA GLY A 44 -1.21 -4.68 14.55
C GLY A 44 -0.20 -3.93 13.68
N GLU A 45 1.07 -4.10 14.04
CA GLU A 45 2.18 -3.44 13.32
C GLU A 45 2.70 -4.34 12.19
N VAL A 46 2.53 -3.89 10.95
CA VAL A 46 3.23 -4.46 9.80
C VAL A 46 4.69 -4.04 9.85
N GLY A 47 5.63 -4.97 9.72
CA GLY A 47 7.07 -4.74 9.67
C GLY A 47 7.61 -4.65 8.24
N THR A 48 8.85 -4.17 8.10
CA THR A 48 9.63 -4.13 6.85
C THR A 48 11.11 -3.95 7.20
N ASP A 49 12.01 -4.42 6.35
CA ASP A 49 13.45 -4.25 6.52
C ASP A 49 13.97 -2.91 5.99
N THR A 50 13.10 -2.11 5.36
CA THR A 50 13.45 -0.77 4.87
C THR A 50 13.22 0.28 5.96
N ASP A 51 14.15 1.23 6.10
CA ASP A 51 14.00 2.35 7.04
C ASP A 51 12.68 3.10 6.79
N GLY A 52 11.89 3.25 7.85
CA GLY A 52 10.59 3.92 7.81
C GLY A 52 10.65 5.39 7.38
N GLY A 53 11.79 6.05 7.55
CA GLY A 53 12.00 7.45 7.16
C GLY A 53 12.21 7.67 5.66
N PHE A 54 12.43 6.61 4.86
CA PHE A 54 12.57 6.75 3.42
C PHE A 54 11.23 7.06 2.74
N LEU A 55 11.28 7.84 1.67
CA LEU A 55 10.14 8.02 0.78
C LEU A 55 10.01 6.81 -0.13
N LEU A 56 8.77 6.38 -0.38
CA LEU A 56 8.51 5.27 -1.29
C LEU A 56 9.05 5.52 -2.70
N ARG A 57 8.99 6.76 -3.19
CA ARG A 57 9.54 7.12 -4.52
C ARG A 57 11.04 6.88 -4.65
N ASP A 58 11.77 6.86 -3.53
CA ASP A 58 13.22 6.65 -3.52
C ASP A 58 13.55 5.16 -3.46
N ALA A 59 12.64 4.33 -2.94
CA ALA A 59 12.73 2.87 -2.90
C ALA A 59 12.12 2.20 -4.15
N LEU A 60 11.09 2.79 -4.74
CA LEU A 60 10.35 2.33 -5.90
C LEU A 60 10.51 3.34 -7.04
N ARG A 61 11.62 3.25 -7.77
CA ARG A 61 12.01 4.24 -8.80
C ARG A 61 11.51 3.85 -10.19
N HIS A 62 11.47 2.55 -10.45
CA HIS A 62 11.17 1.99 -11.75
C HIS A 62 10.08 0.91 -11.63
N PRO A 63 9.17 0.80 -12.61
CA PRO A 63 8.26 -0.33 -12.70
C PRO A 63 9.01 -1.67 -12.55
N GLY A 64 8.49 -2.53 -11.69
CA GLY A 64 9.12 -3.78 -11.30
C GLY A 64 9.87 -3.74 -9.96
N ASP A 65 10.29 -2.55 -9.48
CA ASP A 65 10.90 -2.39 -8.15
C ASP A 65 9.95 -2.89 -7.06
N THR A 66 10.52 -3.48 -6.02
CA THR A 66 9.74 -4.12 -4.95
C THR A 66 10.11 -3.62 -3.56
N LEU A 67 9.15 -3.69 -2.66
CA LEU A 67 9.34 -3.55 -1.23
C LEU A 67 8.62 -4.69 -0.50
N HIS A 68 9.25 -5.20 0.55
CA HIS A 68 8.73 -6.34 1.31
C HIS A 68 8.21 -5.88 2.68
N PHE A 69 7.07 -6.44 3.06
CA PHE A 69 6.43 -6.23 4.35
C PHE A 69 6.11 -7.58 4.99
N HIS A 70 6.00 -7.61 6.30
CA HIS A 70 5.64 -8.82 7.03
C HIS A 70 4.74 -8.53 8.23
N TRP A 71 3.93 -9.51 8.63
CA TRP A 71 3.17 -9.49 9.87
C TRP A 71 3.09 -10.90 10.45
N GLY A 72 3.76 -11.13 11.58
CA GLY A 72 3.97 -12.48 12.09
C GLY A 72 4.74 -13.34 11.07
N LEU A 73 4.11 -14.39 10.57
CA LEU A 73 4.65 -15.28 9.54
C LEU A 73 4.18 -14.93 8.12
N TRP A 74 3.31 -13.92 7.97
CA TRP A 74 2.78 -13.53 6.68
C TRP A 74 3.72 -12.56 5.99
N GLU A 75 3.96 -12.78 4.70
CA GLU A 75 4.80 -11.94 3.87
C GLU A 75 3.99 -11.29 2.75
N PHE A 76 4.25 -10.01 2.51
CA PHE A 76 3.61 -9.23 1.45
C PHE A 76 4.68 -8.59 0.58
N GLN A 77 4.50 -8.68 -0.73
CA GLN A 77 5.34 -7.99 -1.69
C GLN A 77 4.55 -6.86 -2.33
N MET A 78 5.07 -5.65 -2.24
CA MET A 78 4.60 -4.50 -3.00
C MET A 78 5.50 -4.33 -4.21
N GLN A 79 4.91 -4.23 -5.39
CA GLN A 79 5.62 -3.96 -6.64
C GLN A 79 5.10 -2.68 -7.27
N LEU A 80 5.99 -1.80 -7.71
CA LEU A 80 5.65 -0.65 -8.53
C LEU A 80 5.23 -1.13 -9.93
N ALA A 81 4.02 -0.78 -10.36
CA ALA A 81 3.57 -1.07 -11.71
C ALA A 81 3.79 0.12 -12.65
N GLU A 82 3.44 1.33 -12.20
CA GLU A 82 3.54 2.54 -13.00
C GLU A 82 3.52 3.81 -12.13
N ILE A 83 3.98 4.92 -12.71
CA ILE A 83 3.99 6.23 -12.08
C ILE A 83 3.11 7.16 -12.91
N HIS A 84 2.05 7.67 -12.31
CA HIS A 84 1.17 8.67 -12.93
C HIS A 84 1.56 10.08 -12.51
N LEU A 85 1.50 11.00 -13.46
CA LEU A 85 1.62 12.43 -13.19
C LEU A 85 0.22 12.99 -12.92
N GLY A 86 0.07 13.68 -11.80
CA GLY A 86 -1.17 14.32 -11.38
C GLY A 86 -0.99 15.82 -11.15
N ASP A 87 -2.11 16.52 -11.16
CA ASP A 87 -2.16 17.98 -11.03
C ASP A 87 -2.39 18.47 -9.59
N SER A 88 -2.68 17.56 -8.64
CA SER A 88 -2.92 17.90 -7.22
C SER A 88 -1.91 17.24 -6.29
N ASP A 89 -1.24 18.05 -5.48
CA ASP A 89 -0.28 17.60 -4.46
C ASP A 89 -0.98 17.01 -3.20
N ASP A 90 -2.30 17.21 -3.06
CA ASP A 90 -3.12 16.76 -1.91
C ASP A 90 -3.77 15.38 -2.11
N ALA A 91 -3.21 14.54 -2.98
CA ALA A 91 -3.75 13.20 -3.20
C ALA A 91 -3.58 12.33 -1.94
N ALA A 92 -4.66 11.68 -1.49
CA ALA A 92 -4.60 10.65 -0.46
C ALA A 92 -4.28 9.27 -1.06
N ALA A 93 -3.80 8.35 -0.21
CA ALA A 93 -3.67 6.95 -0.61
C ALA A 93 -5.05 6.33 -0.89
N MET A 94 -5.14 5.51 -1.92
CA MET A 94 -6.41 4.90 -2.32
C MET A 94 -6.21 3.48 -2.84
N CYS A 95 -6.99 2.53 -2.33
CA CYS A 95 -7.12 1.21 -2.91
C CYS A 95 -8.08 1.30 -4.10
N VAL A 96 -7.64 0.89 -5.29
CA VAL A 96 -8.42 1.01 -6.53
C VAL A 96 -9.02 -0.31 -7.01
N ALA A 97 -8.42 -1.43 -6.59
CA ALA A 97 -8.91 -2.77 -6.86
C ALA A 97 -8.26 -3.77 -5.91
N GLY A 98 -8.84 -4.97 -5.80
CA GLY A 98 -8.26 -6.06 -5.03
C GLY A 98 -9.10 -7.32 -5.15
N ALA A 99 -8.51 -8.44 -4.76
CA ALA A 99 -9.22 -9.71 -4.64
C ALA A 99 -8.60 -10.55 -3.52
N GLY A 100 -9.37 -11.52 -3.03
CA GLY A 100 -8.96 -12.43 -1.97
C GLY A 100 -9.17 -11.86 -0.57
N GLU A 101 -9.45 -12.77 0.34
CA GLU A 101 -9.68 -12.50 1.76
C GLU A 101 -8.40 -12.73 2.56
N PHE A 102 -8.19 -11.95 3.62
CA PHE A 102 -7.06 -12.11 4.52
C PHE A 102 -7.44 -11.82 5.96
N GLY A 103 -7.92 -10.60 6.21
CA GLY A 103 -8.35 -10.18 7.54
C GLY A 103 -9.66 -10.82 7.99
N PRO A 104 -10.11 -10.48 9.21
CA PRO A 104 -11.32 -11.04 9.81
C PRO A 104 -12.60 -10.62 9.07
N ARG A 105 -12.57 -9.52 8.30
CA ARG A 105 -13.71 -9.03 7.52
C ARG A 105 -13.52 -9.33 6.03
N PRO A 106 -14.62 -9.56 5.29
CA PRO A 106 -14.58 -9.61 3.83
C PRO A 106 -14.01 -8.32 3.24
N PHE A 107 -13.27 -8.43 2.15
CA PHE A 107 -12.70 -7.29 1.47
C PHE A 107 -13.79 -6.37 0.90
N ASP A 108 -13.88 -5.17 1.46
CA ASP A 108 -14.77 -4.10 1.00
C ASP A 108 -13.92 -2.88 0.61
N LEU A 109 -13.80 -2.66 -0.70
CA LEU A 109 -13.05 -1.55 -1.28
C LEU A 109 -13.49 -0.18 -0.74
N ARG A 110 -14.80 -0.02 -0.48
CA ARG A 110 -15.35 1.25 0.00
C ARG A 110 -14.99 1.47 1.47
N ALA A 111 -15.10 0.43 2.30
CA ALA A 111 -14.71 0.49 3.70
C ALA A 111 -13.21 0.77 3.85
N VAL A 112 -12.37 0.05 3.11
CA VAL A 112 -10.92 0.25 3.06
C VAL A 112 -10.57 1.69 2.69
N ASN A 113 -11.19 2.25 1.65
CA ASN A 113 -10.90 3.63 1.24
C ASN A 113 -11.39 4.69 2.25
N ALA A 114 -12.46 4.43 3.00
CA ALA A 114 -12.87 5.30 4.09
C ALA A 114 -11.83 5.31 5.22
N GLU A 115 -11.27 4.15 5.56
CA GLU A 115 -10.19 4.02 6.56
C GLU A 115 -8.90 4.70 6.07
N LEU A 116 -8.52 4.54 4.80
CA LEU A 116 -7.35 5.20 4.22
C LEU A 116 -7.49 6.74 4.24
N LEU A 117 -8.68 7.27 3.92
CA LEU A 117 -8.92 8.71 3.99
C LEU A 117 -8.75 9.24 5.41
N ALA A 118 -9.30 8.53 6.40
CA ALA A 118 -9.15 8.88 7.81
C ALA A 118 -7.67 8.86 8.28
N LEU A 119 -6.84 7.96 7.74
CA LEU A 119 -5.40 7.90 8.02
C LEU A 119 -4.61 9.08 7.46
N SER A 120 -5.06 9.67 6.35
CA SER A 120 -4.42 10.81 5.71
C SER A 120 -4.74 12.15 6.37
N GLY A 121 -5.69 12.19 7.31
CA GLY A 121 -6.07 13.42 8.03
C GLY A 121 -6.79 14.46 7.15
N VAL A 122 -7.41 14.01 6.05
CA VAL A 122 -8.24 14.81 5.13
C VAL A 122 -9.71 14.63 5.45
#